data_AF-A0A838EDW2-F1
#
_entry.id   AF-A0A838EDW2-F1
#
_cell.length_a   1.000
_cell.length_b   1.000
_cell.length_c   1.000
_cell.angle_alpha   90.00
_cell.angle_beta   90.00
_cell.angle_gamma   90.00
#
_symmetry.space_group_name_H-M   'P 1'
#
loop_
_entity.id
_entity.type
_entity.pdbx_description
1 polymer ?
#
loop_
_entity_poly.entity_id
_entity_poly.type
_entity_poly.pdbx_seq_one_letter_code
_entity_poly.pdbx_strand_id
1 'polypeptide(L)' 'MPRTSPAPDLARRLGDITLPEADGTDVRLGDLWGEVPLVLAHLRHFG' A
#
# COMPACT_ATOMS: atom_id res chain seq x y z
N MET A 1 -17.42 12.33 -6.97
CA MET A 1 -15.97 12.18 -7.21
C MET A 1 -15.28 12.20 -5.86
N PRO A 2 -14.62 11.11 -5.41
CA PRO A 2 -13.81 11.17 -4.19
C PRO A 2 -12.73 12.24 -4.36
N ARG A 3 -12.65 13.18 -3.42
CA ARG A 3 -11.56 14.17 -3.37
C ARG A 3 -10.36 13.52 -2.70
N THR A 4 -9.33 13.20 -3.46
CA THR A 4 -8.03 12.84 -2.90
C THR A 4 -7.38 14.10 -2.36
N SER A 5 -7.13 14.15 -1.05
CA SER A 5 -6.30 15.21 -0.48
C SER A 5 -4.85 14.81 -0.73
N PRO A 6 -4.04 15.61 -1.44
CA PRO A 6 -2.62 15.30 -1.58
C PRO A 6 -2.00 15.39 -0.17
N ALA A 7 -1.63 14.23 0.37
CA ALA A 7 -0.80 14.14 1.54
C ALA A 7 0.65 14.08 1.04
N PRO A 8 1.39 15.21 1.02
CA PRO A 8 2.82 15.17 0.75
C PRO A 8 3.47 14.15 1.69
N ASP A 9 4.44 13.40 1.17
CA ASP A 9 5.11 12.25 1.81
C ASP A 9 4.30 10.96 2.00
N LEU A 10 3.01 10.89 1.65
CA LEU A 10 2.24 9.66 1.82
C LEU A 10 2.84 8.50 1.03
N ALA A 11 3.21 8.72 -0.23
CA ALA A 11 3.83 7.70 -1.08
C ALA A 11 5.15 7.19 -0.49
N ARG A 12 5.99 8.10 0.03
CA ARG A 12 7.25 7.75 0.70
C ARG A 12 7.00 6.88 1.93
N ARG A 13 6.08 7.32 2.80
CA ARG A 13 5.74 6.60 4.04
C ARG A 13 5.12 5.24 3.78
N LEU A 14 4.24 5.13 2.77
CA LEU A 14 3.69 3.84 2.35
C LEU A 14 4.79 2.93 1.79
N GLY A 15 5.73 3.50 1.04
CA GLY A 15 6.82 2.75 0.43
C GLY A 15 7.76 2.07 1.42
N ASP A 16 7.84 2.58 2.66
CA ASP A 16 8.68 2.00 3.72
C ASP A 16 7.98 0.90 4.53
N ILE A 17 6.72 0.58 4.22
CA ILE A 17 5.97 -0.48 4.91
C ILE A 17 6.29 -1.84 4.28
N THR A 18 6.63 -2.81 5.13
CA THR A 18 6.74 -4.23 4.76
C THR A 18 5.53 -4.99 5.27
N LEU A 19 4.90 -5.79 4.40
CA LEU A 19 3.77 -6.66 4.74
C LEU A 19 4.09 -8.10 4.32
N PRO A 20 3.64 -9.09 5.10
CA PRO A 20 3.71 -10.48 4.67
C PRO A 20 2.65 -10.76 3.60
N GLU A 21 3.04 -11.46 2.55
CA GLU A 21 2.15 -12.04 1.56
C GLU A 21 1.55 -13.37 2.04
N ALA A 22 0.56 -13.86 1.30
CA ALA A 22 -0.13 -15.11 1.63
C ALA A 22 0.79 -16.35 1.67
N ASP A 23 1.92 -16.30 0.96
CA ASP A 23 2.93 -17.36 0.95
C ASP A 23 3.99 -17.22 2.06
N GLY A 24 3.89 -16.17 2.89
CA GLY A 24 4.84 -15.87 3.97
C GLY A 24 6.05 -15.05 3.53
N THR A 25 6.12 -14.61 2.28
CA THR A 25 7.17 -13.70 1.80
C THR A 25 6.92 -12.29 2.31
N ASP A 26 7.94 -11.65 2.88
CA ASP A 26 7.87 -10.24 3.22
C ASP A 26 8.07 -9.37 1.98
N VAL A 27 7.11 -8.49 1.70
CA VAL A 27 7.12 -7.56 0.57
C VAL A 27 7.10 -6.13 1.06
N ARG A 28 8.04 -5.32 0.57
CA ARG A 28 8.02 -3.87 0.77
C ARG A 28 7.07 -3.24 -0.24
N LEU A 29 6.10 -2.47 0.26
CA LEU A 29 5.05 -1.86 -0.57
C LEU A 29 5.62 -0.99 -1.71
N GLY A 30 6.71 -0.26 -1.45
CA GLY A 30 7.36 0.60 -2.45
C GLY A 30 7.82 -0.14 -3.70
N ASP A 31 8.19 -1.42 -3.55
CA ASP A 31 8.70 -2.23 -4.65
C ASP A 31 7.56 -2.61 -5.63
N LEU A 32 6.31 -2.65 -5.14
CA LEU A 32 5.12 -3.01 -5.93
C LEU A 32 4.66 -1.94 -6.91
N TRP A 33 4.99 -0.66 -6.66
CA TRP A 33 4.65 0.44 -7.59
C TRP A 33 5.85 1.14 -8.22
N GLY A 34 7.03 0.52 -8.15
CA GLY A 34 8.19 1.00 -8.90
C GLY A 34 8.00 0.93 -10.41
N GLU A 35 7.25 -0.07 -10.89
CA GLU A 35 7.03 -0.31 -12.33
C GLU A 35 5.58 -0.10 -12.78
N VAL A 36 4.60 -0.42 -11.94
CA VAL A 36 3.17 -0.38 -12.30
C VAL A 36 2.32 0.30 -11.21
N PRO A 37 1.19 0.93 -11.54
CA PRO A 37 0.30 1.47 -10.51
C PRO A 37 -0.24 0.39 -9.57
N LEU A 38 -0.30 0.69 -8.27
CA LEU A 38 -0.85 -0.20 -7.24
C LEU A 38 -2.16 0.35 -6.66
N VAL A 39 -3.11 -0.55 -6.37
CA VAL A 39 -4.31 -0.26 -5.58
C VAL A 39 -4.20 -0.98 -4.23
N LEU A 40 -4.25 -0.20 -3.14
CA LEU A 40 -4.29 -0.74 -1.77
C LEU A 40 -5.72 -0.74 -1.25
N ALA A 41 -6.22 -1.89 -0.80
CA ALA A 41 -7.52 -2.04 -0.18
C ALA A 41 -7.38 -2.56 1.26
N HIS A 42 -7.83 -1.78 2.24
CA HIS A 42 -7.89 -2.21 3.63
C HIS A 42 -9.30 -2.74 3.93
N LEU A 43 -9.42 -4.05 4.13
CA LEU A 43 -10.67 -4.70 4.50
C LEU A 43 -10.66 -5.05 5.98
N ARG A 44 -11.71 -4.66 6.71
CA ARG A 44 -11.91 -5.06 8.10
C ARG A 44 -13.23 -5.80 8.22
N HIS A 45 -13.16 -7.03 8.73
CA HIS A 45 -14.34 -7.84 9.00
C HIS A 45 -14.79 -7.62 10.46
N PHE A 46 -16.07 -7.30 10.65
CA PHE A 46 -16.71 -7.21 11.96
C PHE A 46 -17.75 -8.34 12.00
N GLY A 47 -17.37 -9.46 12.63
CA GLY A 47 -18.31 -10.54 12.92
C GLY A 47 -19.28 -10.18 14.01
#